data_AF-A0A4W5JB61-F1
#
_entry.id   AF-A0A4W5JB61-F1
#
_cell.length_a   1.000
_cell.length_b   1.000
_cell.length_c   1.000
_cell.angle_alpha   90.00
_cell.angle_beta   90.00
_cell.angle_gamma   90.00
#
_symmetry.space_group_name_H-M   'P 1'
#
loop_
_entity.id
_entity.type
_entity.pdbx_description
1 polymer ?
#
loop_
_entity_poly.entity_id
_entity_poly.type
_entity_poly.pdbx_seq_one_letter_code
_entity_poly.pdbx_strand_id
1 'polypeptide(L)'
;MAPEVAAVEKNGGYNQLCDIWAVGITSIELAELQPPMFDLHPMRALFLMSKSSFQPPKLKDRTKWTTAFQNFVKVSLTKSPKKRPTAEKLLSVTDTSL
;
A
#
# COMPACT_ATOMS: atom_id res chain seq x y z
N MET A 1 -2.17 3.24 7.55
CA MET A 1 -1.03 2.61 8.26
C MET A 1 -0.47 1.46 7.42
N ALA A 2 0.83 1.19 7.49
CA ALA A 2 1.47 0.06 6.81
C ALA A 2 1.47 -1.21 7.70
N PRO A 3 1.59 -2.44 7.14
CA PRO A 3 1.53 -3.68 7.90
C PRO A 3 2.60 -3.79 9.00
N GLU A 4 3.81 -3.29 8.73
CA GLU A 4 4.90 -3.27 9.71
C GLU A 4 4.63 -2.33 10.90
N VAL A 5 3.89 -1.24 10.68
CA VAL A 5 3.47 -0.31 11.74
C VAL A 5 2.43 -1.00 12.64
N ALA A 6 1.54 -1.80 12.06
CA ALA A 6 0.57 -2.61 12.82
C ALA A 6 1.24 -3.77 13.60
N ALA A 7 2.49 -4.12 13.28
CA ALA A 7 3.22 -5.23 13.87
C ALA A 7 4.49 -4.77 14.62
N VAL A 8 4.55 -3.51 15.07
CA VAL A 8 5.72 -2.91 15.74
C VAL A 8 6.20 -3.75 16.92
N GLU A 9 5.26 -4.22 17.75
CA GLU A 9 5.57 -5.07 18.92
C GLU A 9 6.27 -6.39 18.55
N LYS A 10 6.11 -6.87 17.32
CA LYS A 10 6.72 -8.13 16.84
C LYS A 10 8.01 -7.93 16.06
N ASN A 11 8.13 -6.84 15.31
CA ASN A 11 9.14 -6.71 14.24
C ASN A 11 10.22 -5.65 14.49
N GLY A 12 10.21 -4.95 15.63
CA GLY A 12 11.32 -4.07 16.02
C GLY A 12 11.34 -2.71 15.32
N GLY A 13 10.18 -2.18 14.92
CA GLY A 13 10.02 -0.82 14.41
C GLY A 13 9.70 -0.71 12.92
N TYR A 14 9.63 0.53 12.42
CA TYR A 14 9.38 0.89 11.03
C TYR A 14 10.28 2.07 10.61
N ASN A 15 10.35 2.34 9.32
CA ASN A 15 11.09 3.47 8.75
C ASN A 15 10.19 4.28 7.82
N GLN A 16 10.74 5.31 7.17
CA GLN A 16 10.01 6.21 6.27
C GLN A 16 9.32 5.52 5.07
N LEU A 17 9.64 4.25 4.79
CA LEU A 17 8.95 3.51 3.72
C LEU A 17 7.49 3.22 4.07
N CYS A 18 7.07 3.35 5.33
CA CYS A 18 5.65 3.31 5.71
C CYS A 18 4.82 4.38 4.98
N ASP A 19 5.43 5.52 4.65
CA ASP A 19 4.75 6.62 3.96
C ASP A 19 4.48 6.26 2.49
N ILE A 20 5.35 5.48 1.87
CA ILE A 20 5.14 4.94 0.51
C ILE A 20 3.92 4.03 0.47
N TRP A 21 3.71 3.23 1.51
CA TRP A 21 2.49 2.45 1.64
C TRP A 21 1.26 3.35 1.81
N ALA A 22 1.36 4.38 2.66
CA ALA A 22 0.29 5.33 2.87
C ALA A 22 -0.13 6.02 1.56
N VAL A 23 0.84 6.46 0.74
CA VAL A 23 0.59 7.00 -0.61
C VAL A 23 -0.17 6.00 -1.50
N GLY A 24 0.20 4.71 -1.47
CA GLY A 24 -0.52 3.67 -2.20
C GLY A 24 -1.97 3.51 -1.75
N ILE A 25 -2.24 3.59 -0.44
CA ILE A 25 -3.60 3.54 0.12
C ILE A 25 -4.39 4.81 -0.25
N THR A 26 -3.80 6.00 -0.10
CA THR A 26 -4.43 7.26 -0.49
C THR A 26 -4.74 7.30 -1.99
N SER A 27 -3.90 6.69 -2.82
CA SER A 27 -4.18 6.57 -4.26
C SER A 27 -5.44 5.74 -4.53
N ILE A 28 -5.66 4.64 -3.80
CA ILE A 28 -6.90 3.86 -3.87
C ILE A 28 -8.08 4.68 -3.33
N GLU A 29 -7.90 5.37 -2.22
CA GLU A 29 -8.93 6.23 -1.62
C GLU A 29 -9.41 7.32 -2.59
N LEU A 30 -8.49 8.00 -3.29
CA LEU A 30 -8.85 9.00 -4.30
C LEU A 30 -9.56 8.38 -5.51
N ALA A 31 -9.22 7.13 -5.86
CA ALA A 31 -9.83 6.40 -6.97
C ALA A 31 -11.21 5.82 -6.63
N GLU A 32 -11.45 5.43 -5.38
CA GLU A 32 -12.62 4.65 -4.94
C GLU A 32 -13.46 5.35 -3.86
N LEU A 33 -13.11 6.59 -3.50
CA LEU A 33 -13.71 7.45 -2.48
C LEU A 33 -13.61 6.92 -1.04
N GLN A 34 -12.89 5.83 -0.83
CA GLN A 34 -12.67 5.23 0.48
C GLN A 34 -11.43 4.34 0.44
N PRO A 35 -10.68 4.22 1.56
CA PRO A 35 -9.58 3.29 1.64
C PRO A 35 -10.07 1.83 1.69
N PRO A 36 -9.22 0.85 1.37
CA PRO A 36 -9.52 -0.56 1.60
C PRO A 36 -9.87 -0.84 3.06
N MET A 37 -10.84 -1.73 3.30
CA MET A 37 -11.31 -2.12 4.64
C MET A 37 -11.94 -0.99 5.48
N PHE A 38 -12.44 0.08 4.84
CA PHE A 38 -13.08 1.22 5.52
C PHE A 38 -14.23 0.83 6.45
N ASP A 39 -15.04 -0.16 6.07
CA ASP A 39 -16.19 -0.63 6.87
C ASP A 39 -15.81 -1.44 8.12
N LEU A 40 -14.53 -1.78 8.28
CA LEU A 40 -14.07 -2.54 9.45
C LEU A 40 -13.76 -1.63 10.62
N HIS A 41 -14.09 -2.08 11.83
CA HIS A 41 -13.61 -1.43 13.05
C HIS A 41 -12.06 -1.30 13.01
N PRO A 42 -11.46 -0.15 13.37
CA PRO A 42 -10.02 0.09 13.20
C PRO A 42 -9.11 -1.01 13.77
N MET A 43 -9.44 -1.52 14.96
CA MET A 43 -8.71 -2.63 15.58
C MET A 43 -8.78 -3.93 14.77
N ARG A 44 -9.90 -4.18 14.07
CA ARG A 44 -10.05 -5.36 13.20
C ARG A 44 -9.19 -5.23 11.95
N ALA A 45 -9.12 -4.04 11.34
CA ALA A 45 -8.25 -3.78 10.20
C ALA A 45 -6.76 -3.98 10.59
N LEU A 46 -6.33 -3.42 11.72
CA LEU A 46 -4.97 -3.61 12.26
C LEU A 46 -4.64 -5.08 12.50
N PHE A 47 -5.56 -5.83 13.13
CA PHE A 47 -5.38 -7.26 13.35
C PHE A 47 -5.26 -8.05 12.05
N LEU A 48 -6.03 -7.73 11.02
CA LEU A 48 -5.92 -8.40 9.72
C LEU A 48 -4.58 -8.09 9.04
N MET A 49 -4.10 -6.84 9.14
CA MET A 49 -2.83 -6.42 8.55
C MET A 49 -1.61 -7.09 9.19
N SER A 50 -1.66 -7.43 10.47
CA SER A 50 -0.55 -8.09 11.18
C SER A 50 -0.43 -9.60 10.87
N LYS A 51 -1.39 -10.19 10.16
CA LYS A 51 -1.35 -11.61 9.78
C LYS A 51 -0.32 -11.89 8.68
N SER A 52 0.33 -13.05 8.77
CA SER A 52 1.24 -13.55 7.73
C SER A 52 0.55 -13.70 6.38
N SER A 53 -0.72 -14.14 6.37
CA SER A 53 -1.55 -14.31 5.18
C SER A 53 -2.09 -13.01 4.57
N PHE A 54 -1.92 -11.86 5.23
CA PHE A 54 -2.40 -10.58 4.72
C PHE A 54 -1.84 -10.30 3.32
N GLN A 55 -2.74 -10.04 2.38
CA GLN A 55 -2.43 -9.65 1.01
C GLN A 55 -2.61 -8.15 0.84
N PRO A 56 -1.70 -7.46 0.14
CA PRO A 56 -1.88 -6.05 -0.18
C PRO A 56 -3.17 -5.81 -0.98
N PRO A 57 -3.88 -4.71 -0.70
CA PRO A 57 -5.08 -4.37 -1.45
C PRO A 57 -4.74 -3.99 -2.91
N LYS A 58 -5.74 -4.09 -3.76
CA LYS A 58 -5.67 -3.75 -5.19
C LYS A 58 -6.91 -2.91 -5.54
N LEU A 59 -6.83 -2.18 -6.64
CA LEU A 59 -7.98 -1.50 -7.22
C LEU A 59 -9.09 -2.52 -7.56
N LYS A 60 -10.34 -2.23 -7.18
CA LYS A 60 -11.51 -3.10 -7.38
C LYS A 60 -11.79 -3.31 -8.86
N ASP A 61 -11.89 -2.22 -9.61
CA ASP A 61 -12.12 -2.24 -11.06
C ASP A 61 -10.79 -2.06 -11.80
N ARG A 62 -10.14 -3.17 -12.15
CA ARG A 62 -8.85 -3.14 -12.86
C ARG A 62 -8.97 -2.62 -14.30
N THR A 63 -10.14 -2.70 -14.92
CA THR A 63 -10.34 -2.28 -16.31
C THR A 63 -10.52 -0.77 -16.44
N LYS A 64 -11.00 -0.11 -15.38
CA LYS A 64 -11.16 1.34 -15.32
C LYS A 64 -9.82 2.12 -15.32
N TRP A 65 -8.73 1.47 -14.92
CA TRP A 65 -7.47 2.15 -14.63
C TRP A 65 -6.33 1.73 -15.55
N THR A 66 -5.46 2.68 -15.90
CA THR A 66 -4.27 2.40 -16.73
C THR A 66 -3.33 1.39 -16.08
N THR A 67 -2.60 0.64 -16.90
CA THR A 67 -1.57 -0.30 -16.42
C THR A 67 -0.51 0.41 -15.56
N ALA A 68 -0.16 1.64 -15.92
CA ALA A 68 0.77 2.48 -15.15
C ALA A 68 0.24 2.74 -13.72
N PHE A 69 -1.03 3.13 -13.57
CA PHE A 69 -1.62 3.36 -12.26
C PHE A 69 -1.75 2.07 -11.45
N GLN A 70 -2.17 0.97 -12.09
CA GLN A 70 -2.20 -0.35 -11.44
C GLN A 70 -0.81 -0.76 -10.94
N ASN A 71 0.24 -0.52 -11.74
CA ASN A 71 1.61 -0.81 -11.35
C ASN A 71 2.08 0.08 -10.19
N PHE A 72 1.80 1.39 -10.26
CA PHE A 72 2.11 2.34 -9.19
C PHE A 72 1.52 1.90 -7.83
N VAL A 73 0.24 1.53 -7.80
CA VAL A 73 -0.43 1.02 -6.60
C VAL A 73 0.23 -0.29 -6.13
N LYS A 74 0.51 -1.22 -7.05
CA LYS A 74 1.14 -2.50 -6.73
C LYS A 74 2.53 -2.33 -6.09
N VAL A 75 3.38 -1.45 -6.63
CA VAL A 75 4.74 -1.25 -6.10
C VAL A 75 4.72 -0.50 -4.77
N SER A 76 3.86 0.51 -4.64
CA SER A 76 3.66 1.25 -3.38
C SER A 76 3.20 0.34 -2.25
N LEU A 77 2.28 -0.58 -2.56
CA LEU A 77 1.71 -1.55 -1.62
C LEU A 77 2.53 -2.84 -1.52
N THR A 78 3.86 -2.75 -1.62
CA THR A 78 4.74 -3.88 -1.34
C THR A 78 4.76 -4.17 0.17
N LYS A 79 4.27 -5.35 0.57
CA LYS A 79 4.16 -5.75 1.99
C LYS A 79 5.49 -5.71 2.72
N SER A 80 6.56 -6.23 2.10
CA SER A 80 7.89 -6.22 2.70
C SER A 80 8.52 -4.83 2.60
N PRO A 81 8.80 -4.15 3.73
CA PRO A 81 9.41 -2.82 3.70
C PRO A 81 10.75 -2.80 2.99
N LYS A 82 11.56 -3.87 3.14
CA LYS A 82 12.87 -4.02 2.48
C LYS A 82 12.79 -4.06 0.95
N LYS A 83 11.64 -4.44 0.39
CA LYS A 83 11.39 -4.50 -1.06
C LYS A 83 10.57 -3.31 -1.56
N ARG A 84 10.07 -2.46 -0.67
CA ARG A 84 9.25 -1.30 -1.03
C ARG A 84 10.18 -0.21 -1.57
N PRO A 85 9.87 0.42 -2.72
CA PRO A 85 10.71 1.46 -3.29
C PRO A 85 10.78 2.69 -2.36
N THR A 86 11.88 3.44 -2.45
CA THR A 86 11.99 4.77 -1.83
C THR A 86 11.12 5.78 -2.58
N ALA A 87 10.90 6.96 -1.99
CA ALA A 87 10.17 8.05 -2.65
C ALA A 87 10.81 8.43 -4.00
N GLU A 88 12.13 8.58 -4.04
CA GLU A 88 12.87 8.87 -5.27
C GLU A 88 12.64 7.82 -6.35
N LYS A 89 12.69 6.53 -5.98
CA LYS A 89 12.44 5.45 -6.95
C LYS A 89 10.98 5.40 -7.39
N LEU A 90 10.04 5.78 -6.52
CA LEU A 90 8.62 5.81 -6.84
C LEU A 90 8.28 6.91 -7.87
N LEU A 91 8.98 8.04 -7.82
CA LEU A 91 8.82 9.12 -8.81
C LEU A 91 9.18 8.69 -10.24
N SER A 92 10.00 7.65 -10.40
CA SER A 92 10.38 7.12 -11.72
C SER A 92 9.46 6.00 -12.22
N VAL A 93 8.33 5.70 -11.57
CA VAL A 93 7.45 4.56 -11.92
C VAL A 93 6.54 4.86 -13.13
N THR A 94 6.49 6.12 -13.57
CA THR A 94 5.58 6.58 -14.64
C THR A 94 6.16 6.53 -16.05
N ASP A 95 7.45 6.23 -16.22
CA ASP A 95 8.12 6.40 -17.51
C ASP A 95 8.63 5.08 -18.11
N THR A 96 7.79 4.48 -18.96
CA THR A 96 8.22 3.48 -19.97
C THR A 96 7.80 3.96 -21.35
N SER A 97 7.70 5.27 -21.57
CA SER A 97 7.20 5.85 -22.82
C SER A 97 7.81 7.23 -23.11
N LEU A 98 9.14 7.33 -23.03
CA LEU A 98 9.94 8.36 -23.72
C LEU A 98 11.23 7.72 -24.27
#